data_AF-A0A2Z1UAW8-F1
#
_entry.id   AF-A0A2Z1UAW8-F1
#
_cell.length_a   1.000
_cell.length_b   1.000
_cell.length_c   1.000
_cell.angle_alpha   90.00
_cell.angle_beta   90.00
_cell.angle_gamma   90.00
#
_symmetry.space_group_name_H-M   'P 1'
#
loop_
_entity.id
_entity.type
_entity.pdbx_description
1 polymer ?
#
loop_
_entity_poly.entity_id
_entity_poly.type
_entity_poly.pdbx_seq_one_letter_code
_entity_poly.pdbx_strand_id
1 'polypeptide(L)'
;MTIAFQLAVFALIATSSVLVISVPLVFASPDGWSNNKNVVFSGTSLDWTSLSGSYSEFSHFLNLFSIWIGLVFLVAILNSLIS
;
A
#
# COMPACT_ATOMS: atom_id res chain seq x y z
N MET A 1 -26.82 -3.16 -1.76
CA MET A 1 -25.41 -3.59 -1.80
C MET A 1 -24.76 -3.06 -3.06
N THR A 2 -24.40 -1.77 -3.10
CA THR A 2 -23.82 -1.18 -4.31
C THR A 2 -22.89 -0.01 -3.97
N ILE A 3 -23.36 1.00 -3.23
CA ILE A 3 -22.60 2.26 -3.08
C ILE A 3 -21.35 2.11 -2.19
N ALA A 4 -21.47 1.48 -1.03
CA ALA A 4 -20.33 1.27 -0.12
C ALA A 4 -19.29 0.33 -0.74
N PHE A 5 -19.74 -0.68 -1.47
CA PHE A 5 -18.90 -1.61 -2.19
C PHE A 5 -18.15 -0.94 -3.35
N GLN A 6 -18.84 -0.13 -4.16
CA GLN A 6 -18.22 0.64 -5.24
C GLN A 6 -17.21 1.68 -4.72
N LEU A 7 -17.53 2.34 -3.60
CA LEU A 7 -16.61 3.28 -2.95
C LEU A 7 -15.37 2.59 -2.37
N ALA A 8 -15.53 1.41 -1.77
CA ALA A 8 -14.40 0.63 -1.27
C ALA A 8 -13.47 0.17 -2.41
N VAL A 9 -14.04 -0.30 -3.52
CA VAL A 9 -13.26 -0.69 -4.71
C VAL A 9 -12.59 0.55 -5.33
N PHE A 10 -13.26 1.70 -5.37
CA PHE A 10 -12.68 2.95 -5.86
C PHE A 10 -11.52 3.44 -4.99
N ALA A 11 -11.69 3.44 -3.67
CA ALA A 11 -10.62 3.79 -2.72
C ALA A 11 -9.44 2.84 -2.84
N LEU A 12 -9.71 1.53 -2.98
CA LEU A 12 -8.70 0.49 -3.13
C LEU A 12 -7.88 0.66 -4.42
N ILE A 13 -8.53 0.98 -5.54
CA ILE A 13 -7.86 1.28 -6.81
C ILE A 13 -7.05 2.59 -6.71
N ALA A 14 -7.60 3.62 -6.05
CA ALA A 14 -6.92 4.89 -5.87
C ALA A 14 -5.65 4.75 -5.02
N THR A 15 -5.75 4.11 -3.85
CA THR A 15 -4.59 3.89 -2.97
C THR A 15 -3.55 2.97 -3.61
N SER A 16 -3.98 1.93 -4.35
CA SER A 16 -3.07 1.06 -5.11
C SER A 16 -2.33 1.84 -6.20
N SER A 17 -3.01 2.72 -6.94
CA SER A 17 -2.38 3.55 -7.98
C SER A 17 -1.36 4.52 -7.39
N VAL A 18 -1.67 5.13 -6.24
CA VAL A 18 -0.74 6.00 -5.52
C VAL A 18 0.48 5.21 -5.03
N LEU A 19 0.30 4.00 -4.50
CA LEU A 19 1.41 3.14 -4.06
C LEU A 19 2.31 2.72 -5.23
N VAL A 20 1.73 2.32 -6.38
CA VAL A 20 2.50 1.92 -7.57
C VAL A 20 3.37 3.07 -8.11
N ILE A 21 2.91 4.32 -8.02
CA ILE A 21 3.65 5.48 -8.52
C ILE A 21 4.62 6.03 -7.46
N SER A 22 4.23 6.03 -6.18
CA SER A 22 5.07 6.53 -5.08
C SER A 22 6.28 5.64 -4.82
N VAL A 23 6.18 4.33 -5.06
CA VAL A 23 7.30 3.39 -4.90
C VAL A 23 8.48 3.77 -5.81
N PRO A 24 8.36 3.81 -7.16
CA PRO A 24 9.42 4.29 -8.04
C PRO A 24 9.85 5.73 -7.76
N LEU A 25 8.92 6.62 -7.39
CA LEU A 25 9.20 8.02 -7.14
C LEU A 25 10.11 8.24 -5.92
N VAL A 26 9.87 7.50 -4.84
CA VAL A 26 10.71 7.53 -3.64
C VAL A 26 12.09 6.90 -3.90
N PHE A 27 12.16 5.88 -4.76
CA PHE A 27 13.42 5.23 -5.14
C PHE A 27 14.25 6.02 -6.15
N ALA A 28 13.64 6.83 -7.03
CA ALA A 28 14.34 7.59 -8.07
C ALA A 28 14.81 8.99 -7.61
N SER A 29 14.26 9.54 -6.52
CA SER A 29 14.67 10.85 -6.01
C SER A 29 15.98 10.74 -5.19
N PRO A 30 16.97 11.63 -5.40
CA PRO A 30 18.09 11.79 -4.48
C PRO A 30 17.54 12.05 -3.07
N ASP A 31 18.05 11.32 -2.05
CA ASP A 31 17.58 11.37 -0.66
C ASP A 31 16.09 11.01 -0.40
N GLY A 32 15.34 10.59 -1.43
CA GLY A 32 13.90 10.30 -1.33
C GLY A 32 13.56 9.22 -0.30
N TRP A 33 14.40 8.19 -0.25
CA TRP A 33 14.31 7.12 0.76
C TRP A 33 14.65 7.63 2.18
N SER A 34 15.79 8.29 2.34
CA SER A 34 16.28 8.81 3.62
C SER A 34 15.25 9.70 4.32
N ASN A 35 14.61 10.61 3.56
CA ASN A 35 13.70 11.62 4.07
C ASN A 35 12.25 11.12 4.23
N ASN A 36 11.80 10.19 3.35
CA ASN A 36 10.38 9.83 3.26
C ASN A 36 10.03 8.42 3.79
N LYS A 37 10.98 7.75 4.45
CA LYS A 37 10.84 6.39 5.04
C LYS A 37 9.55 6.22 5.87
N ASN A 38 9.20 7.20 6.69
CA ASN A 38 8.04 7.11 7.60
C ASN A 38 6.70 7.25 6.86
N VAL A 39 6.65 8.03 5.78
CA VAL A 39 5.42 8.22 4.99
C VAL A 39 5.06 6.95 4.23
N VAL A 40 6.05 6.29 3.62
CA VAL A 40 5.87 4.98 2.96
C VAL A 40 5.34 3.93 3.94
N PHE A 41 5.90 3.90 5.16
CA PHE A 41 5.49 2.98 6.23
C PHE A 41 4.08 3.26 6.78
N SER A 42 3.73 4.55 6.93
CA SER A 42 2.41 4.98 7.43
C SER A 42 1.29 4.76 6.42
N GLY A 43 1.56 4.95 5.12
CA GLY A 43 0.58 4.77 4.04
C GLY A 43 0.15 3.31 3.90
N THR A 44 1.07 2.36 4.05
CA THR A 44 0.76 0.92 4.00
C THR A 44 0.04 0.40 5.25
N SER A 45 0.26 1.04 6.41
CA SER A 45 -0.33 0.62 7.70
C SER A 45 -1.75 1.16 7.93
N LEU A 46 -2.01 2.40 7.50
CA LEU A 46 -3.32 3.04 7.63
C LEU A 46 -4.38 2.37 6.76
N ASP A 47 -4.04 2.00 5.52
CA ASP A 47 -5.00 1.37 4.60
C ASP A 47 -5.39 -0.05 5.06
N TRP A 48 -4.41 -0.84 5.51
CA TRP A 48 -4.61 -2.24 5.91
C TRP A 48 -5.56 -2.41 7.09
N THR A 49 -5.44 -1.58 8.14
CA THR A 49 -6.25 -1.72 9.35
C THR A 49 -7.70 -1.30 9.15
N SER A 50 -7.95 -0.27 8.32
CA SER A 50 -9.32 0.19 8.01
C SER A 50 -10.06 -0.71 7.01
N LEU A 51 -9.35 -1.29 6.05
CA LEU A 51 -9.97 -2.09 4.98
C LEU A 51 -10.24 -3.53 5.41
N SER A 52 -9.66 -3.91 6.54
CA SER A 52 -9.86 -5.19 7.17
C SER A 52 -11.38 -5.43 7.40
N GLY A 53 -12.13 -4.60 8.12
CA GLY A 53 -13.53 -4.86 8.52
C GLY A 53 -14.60 -5.28 7.46
N SER A 54 -14.31 -5.31 6.15
CA SER A 54 -15.22 -5.67 5.05
C SER A 54 -14.92 -7.03 4.35
N TYR A 55 -14.28 -7.99 5.04
CA TYR A 55 -13.72 -9.20 4.40
C TYR A 55 -14.69 -10.22 3.78
N SER A 56 -16.00 -10.16 4.04
CA SER A 56 -16.88 -11.31 3.79
C SER A 56 -17.19 -11.57 2.31
N GLU A 57 -16.95 -10.60 1.41
CA GLU A 57 -17.31 -10.72 -0.02
C GLU A 57 -16.13 -10.49 -0.98
N PHE A 58 -14.97 -10.03 -0.47
CA PHE A 58 -13.83 -9.58 -1.29
C PHE A 58 -12.48 -10.26 -0.92
N SER A 59 -12.55 -11.38 -0.19
CA SER A 59 -11.41 -12.04 0.44
C SER A 59 -10.26 -12.37 -0.53
N HIS A 60 -10.56 -12.83 -1.75
CA HIS A 60 -9.53 -13.19 -2.73
C HIS A 60 -8.76 -11.98 -3.27
N PHE A 61 -9.43 -10.86 -3.52
CA PHE A 61 -8.80 -9.63 -4.01
C PHE A 61 -7.97 -8.97 -2.92
N LEU A 62 -8.48 -8.95 -1.68
CA LEU A 62 -7.75 -8.41 -0.53
C LEU A 62 -6.54 -9.25 -0.15
N ASN A 63 -6.60 -10.58 -0.35
CA ASN A 63 -5.45 -11.46 -0.13
C ASN A 63 -4.30 -11.14 -1.10
N LEU A 64 -4.61 -10.95 -2.39
CA LEU A 64 -3.62 -10.51 -3.39
C LEU A 64 -3.06 -9.12 -3.09
N PHE A 65 -3.90 -8.19 -2.62
CA PHE A 65 -3.48 -6.85 -2.23
C PHE A 65 -2.58 -6.87 -0.98
N SER A 66 -2.89 -7.71 0.00
CA SER A 66 -2.07 -7.93 1.20
C SER A 66 -0.68 -8.45 0.87
N ILE A 67 -0.61 -9.45 0.00
CA ILE A 67 0.65 -10.02 -0.50
C ILE A 67 1.48 -8.95 -1.22
N TRP A 68 0.83 -8.13 -2.03
CA TRP A 68 1.50 -7.05 -2.75
C TRP A 68 2.05 -5.97 -1.81
N ILE A 69 1.27 -5.51 -0.82
CA ILE A 69 1.74 -4.59 0.23
C ILE A 69 2.90 -5.20 1.01
N GLY A 70 2.81 -6.48 1.38
CA GLY A 70 3.88 -7.19 2.09
C GLY A 70 5.18 -7.26 1.29
N LEU A 71 5.10 -7.44 -0.04
CA LEU A 71 6.26 -7.42 -0.92
C LEU A 71 6.92 -6.04 -0.98
N VAL A 72 6.13 -4.98 -1.12
CA VAL A 72 6.63 -3.58 -1.11
C VAL A 72 7.35 -3.30 0.21
N PHE A 73 6.78 -3.74 1.33
CA PHE A 73 7.36 -3.56 2.65
C PHE A 73 8.66 -4.36 2.85
N LEU A 74 8.74 -5.57 2.31
CA LEU A 74 9.96 -6.37 2.33
C LEU A 74 11.09 -5.69 1.55
N VAL A 75 10.79 -5.20 0.35
CA VAL A 75 11.76 -4.45 -0.47
C VAL A 75 12.22 -3.18 0.25
N ALA A 76 11.30 -2.46 0.88
CA ALA A 76 11.58 -1.29 1.70
C ALA A 76 12.52 -1.61 2.88
N ILE A 77 12.29 -2.70 3.63
CA ILE A 77 13.16 -3.13 4.73
C ILE A 77 14.55 -3.52 4.22
N LEU A 78 14.63 -4.32 3.15
CA LEU A 78 15.90 -4.72 2.53
C LEU A 78 16.72 -3.50 2.11
N ASN A 79 16.06 -2.52 1.49
CA ASN A 79 16.71 -1.27 1.09
C ASN A 79 17.16 -0.43 2.31
N SER A 80 16.46 -0.52 3.45
CA SER A 80 16.89 0.13 4.69
C SER A 80 18.10 -0.53 5.36
N LEU A 81 18.41 -1.78 5.05
CA LEU A 81 19.52 -2.53 5.66
C LEU A 81 20.84 -2.35 4.89
N ILE A 82 20.76 -2.00 3.60
CA ILE A 82 21.92 -1.74 2.73
C ILE A 82 22.32 -0.25 2.72
N SER A 83 21.39 0.66 3.02
CA SER A 83 21.62 2.11 3.16
C SER A 83 22.10 2.49 4.56
#